data_AF-A0A653I9K4-F1
#
_entry.id   AF-A0A653I9K4-F1
#
_cell.length_a   1.000
_cell.length_b   1.000
_cell.length_c   1.000
_cell.angle_alpha   90.00
_cell.angle_beta   90.00
_cell.angle_gamma   90.00
#
_symmetry.space_group_name_H-M   'P 1'
#
loop_
_entity.id
_entity.type
_entity.pdbx_description
1 polymer ?
#
loop_
_entity_poly.entity_id
_entity_poly.type
_entity_poly.pdbx_seq_one_letter_code
_entity_poly.pdbx_strand_id
1 'polypeptide(L)'
;MKKWLFPISIVLMLASVGTLIFLLFGNTNDTETNITQGTADSQSAASSETKEDPLKPSEIFKKEFKTLSTNEVELPKTLTIDALDVKTNIEQVGLDKKGAMGTPKNEQQVGWYKFGPRPGDVGNAVLDGHTDTKTGPAVFYKLHELKKGDAIKIKDESGRLLVFRVKKLVEYDHLDAPLEKIFGAADTRNLNLITCIGTYDQNAGTYDNRLVVFTELDEKASDPVNTPPKPATNVRISGGFVNWYASKDDEVVTYNIYQEQDGKRKKLGSTESIERKAFPLPEDATGRFIITAVNKAGIESAEAFSVTQK
;
A
#
# COMPACT_ATOMS: atom_id res chain seq x y z
N MET A 1 -69.23 5.05 -18.00
CA MET A 1 -69.99 6.02 -17.18
C MET A 1 -69.08 6.40 -16.00
N LYS A 2 -68.38 7.55 -16.04
CA LYS A 2 -68.60 8.74 -15.18
C LYS A 2 -68.82 8.36 -13.69
N LYS A 3 -68.05 8.81 -12.70
CA LYS A 3 -67.61 10.20 -12.44
C LYS A 3 -66.32 10.31 -11.59
N TRP A 4 -65.61 11.37 -11.93
CA TRP A 4 -64.53 12.11 -11.29
C TRP A 4 -65.01 12.88 -10.05
N LEU A 5 -64.13 13.23 -9.10
CA LEU A 5 -64.03 14.55 -8.43
C LEU A 5 -62.89 14.58 -7.38
N PHE A 6 -61.90 15.46 -7.62
CA PHE A 6 -61.00 16.03 -6.61
C PHE A 6 -61.75 17.08 -5.77
N PRO A 7 -61.15 17.53 -4.64
CA PRO A 7 -60.96 18.97 -4.52
C PRO A 7 -59.53 19.39 -4.17
N ILE A 8 -59.22 20.53 -4.77
CA ILE A 8 -58.10 21.45 -4.58
C ILE A 8 -58.35 22.29 -3.32
N SER A 9 -57.33 22.54 -2.52
CA SER A 9 -57.21 23.80 -1.75
C SER A 9 -55.75 24.27 -1.78
N ILE A 10 -55.59 25.44 -2.39
CA ILE A 10 -54.39 26.31 -2.49
C ILE A 10 -54.47 27.37 -1.39
N VAL A 11 -53.37 28.10 -1.17
CA VAL A 11 -53.22 29.48 -0.58
C VAL A 11 -52.67 29.45 0.86
N LEU A 12 -51.64 30.20 1.30
CA LEU A 12 -50.60 31.07 0.71
C LEU A 12 -49.66 31.55 1.85
N MET A 13 -48.38 31.83 1.52
CA MET A 13 -47.45 32.85 2.08
C MET A 13 -47.26 33.06 3.60
N LEU A 14 -45.99 33.11 4.04
CA LEU A 14 -45.34 34.38 4.42
C LEU A 14 -43.82 34.21 4.66
N ALA A 15 -43.08 35.25 4.27
CA ALA A 15 -41.63 35.39 4.32
C ALA A 15 -41.13 35.89 5.68
N SER A 16 -39.90 35.53 6.05
CA SER A 16 -38.99 36.42 6.78
C SER A 16 -37.55 35.87 6.76
N VAL A 17 -36.71 36.50 5.93
CA VAL A 17 -35.25 36.47 6.04
C VAL A 17 -34.86 37.61 6.99
N GLY A 18 -33.94 37.36 7.94
CA GLY A 18 -33.20 38.46 8.55
C GLY A 18 -32.63 38.24 9.95
N THR A 19 -31.32 37.94 9.97
CA THR A 19 -30.28 38.46 10.91
C THR A 19 -30.12 37.88 12.32
N LEU A 20 -28.86 38.00 12.80
CA LEU A 20 -28.28 37.79 14.15
C LEU A 20 -27.78 36.35 14.43
N ILE A 21 -26.56 36.04 14.88
CA ILE A 21 -25.48 36.72 15.64
C ILE A 21 -24.13 36.06 15.29
N PHE A 22 -23.06 36.84 15.08
CA PHE A 22 -21.65 36.40 15.07
C PHE A 22 -20.88 37.23 16.12
N LEU A 23 -20.34 36.57 17.15
CA LEU A 23 -19.45 37.06 18.22
C LEU A 23 -18.80 35.77 18.75
N LEU A 24 -17.49 35.56 18.92
CA LEU A 24 -16.29 36.33 19.30
C LEU A 24 -15.10 35.64 18.55
N PHE A 25 -13.95 36.22 18.21
CA PHE A 25 -12.91 36.90 18.99
C PHE A 25 -12.12 37.73 17.95
N GLY A 26 -11.78 39.00 18.17
CA GLY A 26 -10.79 39.45 19.14
C GLY A 26 -9.49 39.81 18.39
N ASN A 27 -9.39 41.05 17.91
CA ASN A 27 -8.10 41.62 17.53
C ASN A 27 -8.14 43.14 17.59
N THR A 28 -7.43 43.72 18.54
CA THR A 28 -6.75 45.02 18.44
C THR A 28 -5.75 45.06 19.59
N ASN A 29 -4.48 45.29 19.27
CA ASN A 29 -3.76 46.39 19.87
C ASN A 29 -2.61 46.80 18.96
N ASP A 30 -2.57 48.10 18.78
CA ASP A 30 -1.63 48.90 18.02
C ASP A 30 -0.21 48.81 18.59
N THR A 31 0.79 49.11 17.76
CA THR A 31 1.50 50.40 17.79
C THR A 31 2.95 50.22 17.32
N GLU A 32 3.25 51.04 16.32
CA GLU A 32 4.52 51.57 15.87
C GLU A 32 5.69 51.59 16.87
N THR A 33 6.92 51.47 16.33
CA THR A 33 7.91 52.54 16.50
C THR A 33 9.03 52.46 15.45
N ASN A 34 9.21 53.58 14.77
CA ASN A 34 10.30 53.99 13.88
C ASN A 34 11.69 53.87 14.53
N ILE A 35 12.75 53.69 13.71
CA ILE A 35 13.91 54.62 13.64
C ILE A 35 14.43 54.71 12.18
N THR A 36 14.76 55.95 11.83
CA THR A 36 15.08 56.56 10.53
C THR A 36 16.60 56.64 10.25
N GLN A 37 16.96 56.74 8.96
CA GLN A 37 18.17 57.39 8.37
C GLN A 37 19.55 56.77 8.68
N GLY A 38 20.49 56.58 7.75
CA GLY A 38 20.65 56.98 6.36
C GLY A 38 22.15 57.11 6.04
N THR A 39 22.50 57.04 4.74
CA THR A 39 23.68 57.64 4.06
C THR A 39 24.76 56.69 3.49
N ALA A 40 24.89 56.80 2.17
CA ALA A 40 26.06 56.75 1.28
C ALA A 40 26.77 55.42 0.93
N ASP A 41 26.69 55.13 -0.38
CA ASP A 41 27.69 54.45 -1.20
C ASP A 41 29.12 54.99 -1.00
N SER A 42 30.11 54.10 -0.94
CA SER A 42 31.27 54.14 -1.84
C SER A 42 32.08 52.84 -1.77
N GLN A 43 32.48 52.37 -2.95
CA GLN A 43 33.29 51.18 -3.22
C GLN A 43 34.72 51.31 -2.67
N SER A 44 35.30 50.20 -2.21
CA SER A 44 36.68 49.83 -2.56
C SER A 44 36.96 48.36 -2.24
N ALA A 45 37.75 47.75 -3.11
CA ALA A 45 37.90 46.31 -3.28
C ALA A 45 38.98 45.66 -2.41
N ALA A 46 38.80 44.36 -2.24
CA ALA A 46 39.79 43.29 -2.04
C ALA A 46 40.38 43.08 -0.63
N SER A 47 39.93 42.00 0.01
CA SER A 47 40.83 40.89 0.34
C SER A 47 40.02 39.60 0.53
N SER A 48 40.57 38.51 0.00
CA SER A 48 40.00 37.16 0.02
C SER A 48 39.82 36.64 1.44
N GLU A 49 38.59 36.22 1.76
CA GLU A 49 38.35 35.14 2.72
C GLU A 49 37.03 34.43 2.40
N THR A 50 37.10 33.11 2.47
CA THR A 50 36.19 32.09 1.98
C THR A 50 34.81 32.14 2.65
N LYS A 51 33.73 32.20 1.86
CA LYS A 51 32.40 31.71 2.27
C LYS A 51 31.74 30.99 1.10
N GLU A 52 31.83 29.66 1.11
CA GLU A 52 30.90 28.86 0.32
C GLU A 52 29.48 28.96 0.91
N ASP A 53 28.51 28.92 0.00
CA ASP A 53 27.06 28.99 0.24
C ASP A 53 26.57 27.84 1.15
N PRO A 54 25.88 28.12 2.27
CA PRO A 54 25.42 27.11 3.23
C PRO A 54 24.23 26.26 2.74
N LEU A 55 23.78 26.39 1.49
CA LEU A 55 22.64 25.63 0.94
C LEU A 55 23.04 24.59 -0.12
N LYS A 56 24.07 23.78 0.15
CA LYS A 56 24.21 22.49 -0.53
C LYS A 56 23.82 21.36 0.43
N PRO A 57 22.62 20.76 0.27
CA PRO A 57 22.31 19.48 0.89
C PRO A 57 23.44 18.52 0.54
N SER A 58 24.19 18.15 1.57
CA SER A 58 25.43 17.40 1.48
C SER A 58 25.20 16.12 0.66
N GLU A 59 26.26 15.65 0.00
CA GLU A 59 26.29 14.32 -0.64
C GLU A 59 25.82 13.19 0.31
N ILE A 60 25.78 13.44 1.62
CA ILE A 60 25.17 12.58 2.65
C ILE A 60 23.64 12.53 2.50
N PHE A 61 22.94 13.64 2.30
CA PHE A 61 21.51 13.66 2.04
C PHE A 61 21.15 12.91 0.74
N LYS A 62 21.98 13.04 -0.32
CA LYS A 62 21.79 12.25 -1.55
C LYS A 62 22.08 10.77 -1.35
N LYS A 63 23.08 10.43 -0.55
CA LYS A 63 23.46 9.03 -0.28
C LYS A 63 22.43 8.34 0.62
N GLU A 64 21.94 9.02 1.65
CA GLU A 64 20.89 8.55 2.55
C GLU A 64 19.53 8.44 1.84
N PHE A 65 19.15 9.41 1.01
CA PHE A 65 17.95 9.28 0.17
C PHE A 65 18.11 8.21 -0.90
N LYS A 66 19.31 8.00 -1.47
CA LYS A 66 19.54 6.91 -2.42
C LYS A 66 19.49 5.54 -1.75
N THR A 67 19.89 5.41 -0.49
CA THR A 67 19.74 4.16 0.29
C THR A 67 18.34 3.95 0.86
N LEU A 68 17.55 5.00 1.05
CA LEU A 68 16.11 4.88 1.40
C LEU A 68 15.23 4.70 0.14
N SER A 69 15.71 5.17 -1.01
CA SER A 69 15.10 5.05 -2.34
C SER A 69 15.65 3.85 -3.14
N THR A 70 15.95 2.74 -2.47
CA THR A 70 16.12 1.42 -3.11
C THR A 70 15.03 0.43 -2.70
N ASN A 71 14.04 0.85 -1.92
CA ASN A 71 12.74 0.18 -1.96
C ASN A 71 12.13 0.57 -3.31
N GLU A 72 12.40 -0.22 -4.36
CA GLU A 72 11.58 -0.16 -5.58
C GLU A 72 10.12 -0.14 -5.12
N VAL A 73 9.37 0.89 -5.54
CA VAL A 73 7.95 0.95 -5.27
C VAL A 73 7.35 -0.24 -6.01
N GLU A 74 7.01 -1.30 -5.28
CA GLU A 74 6.44 -2.51 -5.87
C GLU A 74 5.05 -2.16 -6.41
N LEU A 75 4.97 -1.89 -7.71
CA LEU A 75 3.72 -1.52 -8.37
C LEU A 75 2.92 -2.78 -8.71
N PRO A 76 1.58 -2.73 -8.64
CA PRO A 76 0.75 -3.83 -9.11
C PRO A 76 0.96 -4.01 -10.61
N LYS A 77 1.23 -5.25 -11.05
CA LYS A 77 1.62 -5.56 -12.42
C LYS A 77 0.58 -6.37 -13.18
N THR A 78 0.09 -7.44 -12.58
CA THR A 78 -0.91 -8.30 -13.22
C THR A 78 -2.06 -8.65 -12.28
N LEU A 79 -3.25 -8.73 -12.85
CA LEU A 79 -4.48 -9.22 -12.23
C LEU A 79 -4.82 -10.62 -12.79
N THR A 80 -5.25 -11.53 -11.94
CA THR A 80 -5.82 -12.83 -12.34
C THR A 80 -7.10 -13.12 -11.55
N ILE A 81 -8.15 -13.52 -12.26
CA ILE A 81 -9.44 -13.93 -11.70
C ILE A 81 -9.84 -15.25 -12.38
N ASP A 82 -9.45 -16.37 -11.79
CA ASP A 82 -9.61 -17.70 -12.40
C ASP A 82 -11.09 -18.04 -12.68
N ALA A 83 -11.99 -17.61 -11.79
CA ALA A 83 -13.44 -17.84 -11.93
C ALA A 83 -14.04 -17.20 -13.18
N LEU A 84 -13.37 -16.18 -13.75
CA LEU A 84 -13.83 -15.44 -14.93
C LEU A 84 -12.94 -15.66 -16.17
N ASP A 85 -11.90 -16.49 -16.07
CA ASP A 85 -10.86 -16.64 -17.10
C ASP A 85 -10.17 -15.31 -17.46
N VAL A 86 -9.96 -14.45 -16.46
CA VAL A 86 -9.30 -13.14 -16.64
C VAL A 86 -7.84 -13.23 -16.21
N LYS A 87 -6.93 -12.84 -17.10
CA LYS A 87 -5.53 -12.60 -16.80
C LYS A 87 -5.04 -11.40 -17.60
N THR A 88 -4.66 -10.33 -16.91
CA THR A 88 -4.32 -9.07 -17.57
C THR A 88 -3.24 -8.27 -16.84
N ASN A 89 -2.72 -7.23 -17.50
CA ASN A 89 -1.84 -6.24 -16.91
C ASN A 89 -2.62 -5.13 -16.21
N ILE A 90 -1.93 -4.43 -15.31
CA ILE A 90 -2.48 -3.31 -14.55
C ILE A 90 -1.79 -2.02 -15.01
N GLU A 91 -2.58 -1.07 -15.50
CA GLU A 91 -2.16 0.30 -15.81
C GLU A 91 -2.27 1.18 -14.57
N GLN A 92 -1.49 2.26 -14.49
CA GLN A 92 -1.74 3.31 -13.51
C GLN A 92 -2.66 4.37 -14.10
N VAL A 93 -3.73 4.68 -13.38
CA VAL A 93 -4.67 5.74 -13.75
C VAL A 93 -4.70 6.82 -12.67
N GLY A 94 -4.85 8.07 -13.11
CA GLY A 94 -4.99 9.24 -12.24
C GLY A 94 -6.43 9.72 -12.21
N LEU A 95 -6.58 11.04 -12.09
CA LEU A 95 -7.87 11.71 -12.24
C LEU A 95 -8.02 12.26 -13.66
N ASP A 96 -9.24 12.27 -14.16
CA ASP A 96 -9.60 12.98 -15.39
C ASP A 96 -9.79 14.48 -15.15
N LYS A 97 -10.15 15.22 -16.20
CA LYS A 97 -10.37 16.68 -16.13
C LYS A 97 -11.54 17.11 -15.23
N LYS A 98 -12.43 16.17 -14.90
CA LYS A 98 -13.60 16.38 -14.06
C LYS A 98 -13.36 15.91 -12.62
N GLY A 99 -12.17 15.39 -12.32
CA GLY A 99 -11.82 14.88 -10.99
C GLY A 99 -12.34 13.47 -10.72
N ALA A 100 -12.82 12.74 -11.73
CA ALA A 100 -13.16 11.33 -11.60
C ALA A 100 -11.93 10.44 -11.80
N MET A 101 -11.93 9.23 -11.25
CA MET A 101 -10.91 8.23 -11.55
C MET A 101 -10.89 7.97 -13.06
N GLY A 102 -9.70 8.01 -13.66
CA GLY A 102 -9.52 7.67 -15.07
C GLY A 102 -9.70 6.16 -15.31
N THR A 103 -10.13 5.80 -16.51
CA THR A 103 -10.25 4.41 -16.96
C THR A 103 -8.95 3.94 -17.64
N PRO A 104 -8.65 2.63 -17.67
CA PRO A 104 -7.51 2.11 -18.43
C PRO A 104 -7.63 2.45 -19.93
N LYS A 105 -6.50 2.65 -20.60
CA LYS A 105 -6.47 2.96 -22.04
C LYS A 105 -6.74 1.71 -22.87
N ASN A 106 -6.21 0.57 -22.44
CA ASN A 106 -6.47 -0.70 -23.08
C ASN A 106 -7.74 -1.32 -22.48
N GLU A 107 -8.73 -1.56 -23.33
CA GLU A 107 -10.03 -2.15 -22.96
C GLU A 107 -9.89 -3.55 -22.33
N GLN A 108 -8.78 -4.24 -22.60
CA GLN A 108 -8.48 -5.55 -22.04
C GLN A 108 -7.57 -5.51 -20.81
N GLN A 109 -7.24 -4.33 -20.29
CA GLN A 109 -6.46 -4.11 -19.06
C GLN A 109 -7.29 -3.41 -18.00
N VAL A 110 -6.79 -3.44 -16.76
CA VAL A 110 -7.39 -2.74 -15.63
C VAL A 110 -6.53 -1.56 -15.21
N GLY A 111 -7.14 -0.51 -14.67
CA GLY A 111 -6.46 0.68 -14.18
C GLY A 111 -6.47 0.75 -12.65
N TRP A 112 -5.30 0.80 -12.02
CA TRP A 112 -5.15 1.09 -10.60
C TRP A 112 -5.10 2.59 -10.32
N TYR A 113 -5.93 3.05 -9.38
CA TYR A 113 -5.94 4.43 -8.93
C TYR A 113 -4.68 4.77 -8.13
N LYS A 114 -3.70 5.38 -8.79
CA LYS A 114 -2.34 5.58 -8.25
C LYS A 114 -2.24 6.55 -7.06
N PHE A 115 -3.28 7.32 -6.78
CA PHE A 115 -3.32 8.24 -5.64
C PHE A 115 -3.94 7.60 -4.39
N GLY A 116 -4.50 6.39 -4.51
CA GLY A 116 -4.96 5.59 -3.38
C GLY A 116 -3.87 4.63 -2.86
N PRO A 117 -4.21 3.81 -1.85
CA PRO A 117 -3.37 2.72 -1.40
C PRO A 117 -2.98 1.77 -2.53
N ARG A 118 -1.77 1.22 -2.47
CA ARG A 118 -1.38 0.11 -3.34
C ARG A 118 -2.10 -1.17 -2.90
N PRO A 119 -2.42 -2.09 -3.81
CA PRO A 119 -2.93 -3.40 -3.41
C PRO A 119 -1.99 -4.05 -2.40
N GLY A 120 -2.53 -4.39 -1.22
CA GLY A 120 -1.77 -4.98 -0.11
C GLY A 120 -1.42 -4.01 1.01
N ASP A 121 -1.44 -2.70 0.78
CA ASP A 121 -1.34 -1.69 1.83
C ASP A 121 -2.68 -1.58 2.60
N VAL A 122 -2.64 -1.02 3.81
CA VAL A 122 -3.85 -0.71 4.59
C VAL A 122 -4.65 0.38 3.87
N GLY A 123 -5.95 0.16 3.72
CA GLY A 123 -6.89 1.04 3.03
C GLY A 123 -7.61 0.38 1.85
N ASN A 124 -8.29 1.21 1.06
CA ASN A 124 -9.02 0.78 -0.14
C ASN A 124 -8.20 1.02 -1.41
N ALA A 125 -7.49 -0.01 -1.90
CA ALA A 125 -6.96 0.02 -3.25
C ALA A 125 -8.10 -0.15 -4.27
N VAL A 126 -8.07 0.57 -5.40
CA VAL A 126 -9.16 0.55 -6.38
C VAL A 126 -8.65 0.23 -7.78
N LEU A 127 -9.30 -0.73 -8.44
CA LEU A 127 -9.11 -1.08 -9.84
C LEU A 127 -10.39 -0.77 -10.63
N ASP A 128 -10.24 -0.05 -11.74
CA ASP A 128 -11.28 0.15 -12.75
C ASP A 128 -11.01 -0.74 -13.97
N GLY A 129 -12.06 -1.20 -14.63
CA GLY A 129 -11.95 -1.92 -15.89
C GLY A 129 -13.22 -1.76 -16.73
N HIS A 130 -13.04 -1.71 -18.04
CA HIS A 130 -14.15 -1.62 -18.99
C HIS A 130 -15.03 -2.86 -18.93
N THR A 131 -16.35 -2.66 -18.98
CA THR A 131 -17.32 -3.76 -19.06
C THR A 131 -17.40 -4.27 -20.50
N ASP A 132 -17.51 -3.36 -21.46
CA ASP A 132 -17.56 -3.65 -22.88
C ASP A 132 -17.05 -2.46 -23.71
N THR A 133 -17.11 -2.65 -25.01
CA THR A 133 -16.71 -1.69 -26.03
C THR A 133 -17.79 -1.70 -27.11
N LYS A 134 -17.69 -0.80 -28.08
CA LYS A 134 -18.61 -0.80 -29.23
C LYS A 134 -18.56 -2.10 -30.06
N THR A 135 -17.50 -2.89 -29.93
CA THR A 135 -17.25 -4.08 -30.75
C THR A 135 -17.34 -5.38 -29.96
N GLY A 136 -17.44 -5.35 -28.63
CA GLY A 136 -17.59 -6.57 -27.84
C GLY A 136 -17.22 -6.43 -26.37
N PRO A 137 -17.15 -7.57 -25.66
CA PRO A 137 -16.84 -7.60 -24.23
C PRO A 137 -15.41 -7.13 -23.93
N ALA A 138 -15.25 -6.48 -22.79
CA ALA A 138 -13.96 -6.03 -22.27
C ALA A 138 -13.55 -6.82 -21.01
N VAL A 139 -12.47 -6.40 -20.35
CA VAL A 139 -11.84 -7.16 -19.25
C VAL A 139 -12.79 -7.52 -18.10
N PHE A 140 -13.75 -6.65 -17.78
CA PHE A 140 -14.68 -6.81 -16.67
C PHE A 140 -16.12 -7.11 -17.10
N TYR A 141 -16.34 -7.53 -18.35
CA TYR A 141 -17.67 -7.91 -18.85
C TYR A 141 -18.40 -8.89 -17.93
N LYS A 142 -17.68 -9.89 -17.40
CA LYS A 142 -18.23 -10.95 -16.54
C LYS A 142 -18.08 -10.68 -15.05
N LEU A 143 -17.72 -9.46 -14.63
CA LEU A 143 -17.43 -9.17 -13.23
C LEU A 143 -18.63 -9.45 -12.30
N HIS A 144 -19.85 -9.30 -12.83
CA HIS A 144 -21.11 -9.59 -12.15
C HIS A 144 -21.32 -11.09 -11.84
N GLU A 145 -20.56 -12.00 -12.45
CA GLU A 145 -20.65 -13.44 -12.23
C GLU A 145 -19.89 -13.89 -10.96
N LEU A 146 -19.05 -13.02 -10.37
CA LEU A 146 -18.30 -13.32 -9.16
C LEU A 146 -19.20 -13.58 -7.96
N LYS A 147 -18.73 -14.46 -7.09
CA LYS A 147 -19.39 -14.87 -5.86
C LYS A 147 -18.51 -14.60 -4.66
N LYS A 148 -19.15 -14.45 -3.50
CA LYS A 148 -18.45 -14.34 -2.22
C LYS A 148 -17.49 -15.53 -2.04
N GLY A 149 -16.22 -15.24 -1.74
CA GLY A 149 -15.15 -16.22 -1.57
C GLY A 149 -14.28 -16.45 -2.81
N ASP A 150 -14.70 -16.01 -3.98
CA ASP A 150 -13.87 -16.08 -5.19
C ASP A 150 -12.55 -15.31 -4.98
N ALA A 151 -11.49 -15.85 -5.57
CA ALA A 151 -10.14 -15.31 -5.44
C ALA A 151 -9.85 -14.30 -6.55
N ILE A 152 -9.31 -13.16 -6.16
CA ILE A 152 -8.71 -12.16 -7.04
C ILE A 152 -7.23 -12.06 -6.69
N LYS A 153 -6.38 -12.29 -7.68
CA LYS A 153 -4.93 -12.38 -7.48
C LYS A 153 -4.24 -11.18 -8.12
N ILE A 154 -3.40 -10.51 -7.36
CA ILE A 154 -2.49 -9.46 -7.84
C ILE A 154 -1.07 -10.00 -7.77
N LYS A 155 -0.30 -9.84 -8.83
CA LYS A 155 1.15 -9.98 -8.79
C LYS A 155 1.77 -8.61 -9.01
N ASP A 156 2.67 -8.20 -8.13
CA ASP A 156 3.40 -6.94 -8.29
C ASP A 156 4.68 -7.13 -9.12
N GLU A 157 5.43 -6.03 -9.30
CA GLU A 157 6.67 -6.02 -10.07
C GLU A 157 7.79 -6.86 -9.45
N SER A 158 7.85 -7.02 -8.12
CA SER A 158 8.80 -7.90 -7.45
C SER A 158 8.40 -9.38 -7.53
N GLY A 159 7.15 -9.64 -7.90
CA GLY A 159 6.63 -10.97 -8.15
C GLY A 159 5.87 -11.57 -6.97
N ARG A 160 5.67 -10.81 -5.89
CA ARG A 160 4.83 -11.20 -4.75
C ARG A 160 3.39 -11.38 -5.21
N LEU A 161 2.76 -12.46 -4.77
CA LEU A 161 1.35 -12.74 -5.04
C LEU A 161 0.49 -12.26 -3.86
N LEU A 162 -0.53 -11.48 -4.12
CA LEU A 162 -1.55 -11.08 -3.15
C LEU A 162 -2.88 -11.71 -3.57
N VAL A 163 -3.55 -12.38 -2.64
CA VAL A 163 -4.85 -13.00 -2.87
C VAL A 163 -5.90 -12.24 -2.07
N PHE A 164 -6.90 -11.71 -2.76
CA PHE A 164 -8.05 -11.06 -2.18
C PHE A 164 -9.27 -11.94 -2.35
N ARG A 165 -10.17 -11.92 -1.36
CA ARG A 165 -11.42 -12.69 -1.38
C ARG A 165 -12.60 -11.77 -1.53
N VAL A 166 -13.46 -12.08 -2.49
CA VAL A 166 -14.72 -11.34 -2.68
C VAL A 166 -15.56 -11.43 -1.41
N LYS A 167 -15.93 -10.28 -0.85
CA LYS A 167 -16.81 -10.17 0.31
C LYS A 167 -18.27 -10.00 -0.13
N LYS A 168 -18.49 -9.12 -1.10
CA LYS A 168 -19.80 -8.79 -1.66
C LYS A 168 -19.66 -8.01 -2.96
N LEU A 169 -20.73 -8.02 -3.74
CA LEU A 169 -20.93 -7.20 -4.92
C LEU A 169 -22.09 -6.25 -4.63
N VAL A 170 -21.97 -4.99 -5.04
CA VAL A 170 -23.04 -3.99 -4.89
C VAL A 170 -23.10 -3.15 -6.14
N GLU A 171 -24.31 -3.00 -6.68
CA GLU A 171 -24.59 -2.03 -7.75
C GLU A 171 -25.04 -0.71 -7.13
N TYR A 172 -24.50 0.38 -7.66
CA TYR A 172 -24.92 1.74 -7.31
C TYR A 172 -25.30 2.47 -8.60
N ASP A 173 -26.25 3.40 -8.49
CA ASP A 173 -26.43 4.43 -9.51
C ASP A 173 -25.09 5.17 -9.69
N HIS A 174 -24.72 5.48 -10.94
CA HIS A 174 -23.44 6.10 -11.25
C HIS A 174 -23.24 7.49 -10.64
N LEU A 175 -24.31 8.17 -10.21
CA LEU A 175 -24.27 9.46 -9.53
C LEU A 175 -24.28 9.35 -8.00
N ASP A 176 -24.75 8.23 -7.45
CA ASP A 176 -24.95 8.04 -6.00
C ASP A 176 -24.00 6.99 -5.38
N ALA A 177 -22.95 6.60 -6.11
CA ALA A 177 -21.95 5.67 -5.60
C ALA A 177 -21.23 6.25 -4.36
N PRO A 178 -21.17 5.51 -3.23
CA PRO A 178 -20.64 6.03 -1.97
C PRO A 178 -19.10 6.10 -2.01
N LEU A 179 -18.56 7.22 -2.49
CA LEU A 179 -17.12 7.41 -2.72
C LEU A 179 -16.27 7.12 -1.48
N GLU A 180 -16.69 7.56 -0.29
CA GLU A 180 -15.94 7.30 0.95
C GLU A 180 -15.79 5.81 1.24
N LYS A 181 -16.80 5.00 0.92
CA LYS A 181 -16.74 3.55 1.12
C LYS A 181 -15.86 2.85 0.08
N ILE A 182 -15.72 3.45 -1.09
CA ILE A 182 -15.01 2.86 -2.24
C ILE A 182 -13.54 3.27 -2.26
N PHE A 183 -13.25 4.55 -1.96
CA PHE A 183 -11.95 5.19 -2.06
C PHE A 183 -11.40 5.71 -0.73
N GLY A 184 -12.26 5.87 0.29
CA GLY A 184 -11.89 6.46 1.57
C GLY A 184 -11.01 5.55 2.42
N ALA A 185 -10.72 6.01 3.64
CA ALA A 185 -9.85 5.28 4.55
C ALA A 185 -10.48 3.96 4.99
N ALA A 186 -9.63 2.96 5.24
CA ALA A 186 -10.03 1.70 5.85
C ALA A 186 -8.87 1.13 6.67
N ASP A 187 -9.21 0.45 7.75
CA ASP A 187 -8.24 -0.13 8.69
C ASP A 187 -7.80 -1.53 8.22
N THR A 188 -8.47 -2.06 7.19
CA THR A 188 -8.20 -3.35 6.55
C THR A 188 -7.50 -3.16 5.20
N ARG A 189 -6.95 -4.25 4.65
CA ARG A 189 -6.28 -4.25 3.33
C ARG A 189 -7.27 -4.69 2.27
N ASN A 190 -7.93 -3.73 1.62
CA ASN A 190 -9.01 -4.00 0.67
C ASN A 190 -8.57 -3.76 -0.76
N LEU A 191 -9.22 -4.46 -1.70
CA LEU A 191 -9.14 -4.19 -3.12
C LEU A 191 -10.55 -4.12 -3.71
N ASN A 192 -10.96 -2.94 -4.16
CA ASN A 192 -12.26 -2.72 -4.76
C ASN A 192 -12.14 -2.73 -6.28
N LEU A 193 -12.93 -3.56 -6.96
CA LEU A 193 -13.00 -3.58 -8.42
C LEU A 193 -14.27 -2.86 -8.85
N ILE A 194 -14.15 -1.97 -9.83
CA ILE A 194 -15.26 -1.16 -10.33
C ILE A 194 -15.40 -1.40 -11.84
N THR A 195 -16.64 -1.51 -12.29
CA THR A 195 -16.96 -1.50 -13.72
C THR A 195 -18.33 -0.86 -13.98
N CYS A 196 -18.61 -0.55 -15.25
CA CYS A 196 -19.93 -0.12 -15.69
C CYS A 196 -20.89 -1.31 -15.79
N ILE A 197 -22.16 -1.11 -15.44
CA ILE A 197 -23.21 -2.14 -15.56
C ILE A 197 -24.57 -1.48 -15.79
N GLY A 198 -25.57 -2.28 -16.16
CA GLY A 198 -26.93 -1.80 -16.37
C GLY A 198 -27.19 -1.38 -17.80
N THR A 199 -27.96 -0.32 -18.00
CA THR A 199 -28.36 0.18 -19.32
C THR A 199 -27.44 1.30 -19.77
N TYR A 200 -26.94 1.21 -21.01
CA TYR A 200 -26.19 2.31 -21.62
C TYR A 200 -27.13 3.45 -22.01
N ASP A 201 -26.97 4.61 -21.36
CA ASP A 201 -27.65 5.86 -21.73
C ASP A 201 -26.85 6.56 -22.84
N GLN A 202 -27.42 6.61 -24.04
CA GLN A 202 -26.80 7.26 -25.20
C GLN A 202 -26.67 8.78 -25.05
N ASN A 203 -27.56 9.42 -24.29
CA ASN A 203 -27.53 10.87 -24.07
C ASN A 203 -26.42 11.22 -23.07
N ALA A 204 -26.29 10.43 -22.01
CA ALA A 204 -25.23 10.61 -21.01
C ALA A 204 -23.87 10.05 -21.48
N GLY A 205 -23.87 9.17 -22.48
CA GLY A 205 -22.68 8.50 -23.01
C GLY A 205 -22.06 7.50 -22.03
N THR A 206 -22.86 6.96 -21.10
CA THR A 206 -22.39 6.07 -20.04
C THR A 206 -23.49 5.12 -19.58
N TYR A 207 -23.10 4.11 -18.81
CA TYR A 207 -24.04 3.22 -18.13
C TYR A 207 -24.66 3.89 -16.91
N ASP A 208 -25.94 3.58 -16.66
CA ASP A 208 -26.69 4.08 -15.51
C ASP A 208 -26.12 3.61 -14.15
N ASN A 209 -25.50 2.43 -14.10
CA ASN A 209 -24.99 1.86 -12.85
C ASN A 209 -23.46 1.61 -12.85
N ARG A 210 -22.92 1.44 -11.65
CA ARG A 210 -21.58 0.93 -11.37
C ARG A 210 -21.67 -0.30 -10.49
N LEU A 211 -21.02 -1.38 -10.92
CA LEU A 211 -20.81 -2.55 -10.10
C LEU A 211 -19.52 -2.36 -9.31
N VAL A 212 -19.59 -2.50 -7.99
CA VAL A 212 -18.43 -2.52 -7.09
C VAL A 212 -18.31 -3.88 -6.42
N VAL A 213 -17.19 -4.55 -6.65
CA VAL A 213 -16.80 -5.77 -5.95
C VAL A 213 -15.90 -5.38 -4.79
N PHE A 214 -16.40 -5.57 -3.56
CA PHE A 214 -15.62 -5.36 -2.35
C PHE A 214 -14.87 -6.63 -2.00
N THR A 215 -13.56 -6.52 -1.79
CA THR A 215 -12.71 -7.64 -1.41
C THR A 215 -11.84 -7.27 -0.21
N GLU A 216 -11.29 -8.30 0.43
CA GLU A 216 -10.35 -8.15 1.54
C GLU A 216 -9.20 -9.12 1.33
N LEU A 217 -7.99 -8.73 1.72
CA LEU A 217 -6.80 -9.55 1.61
C LEU A 217 -6.97 -10.85 2.42
N ASP A 218 -6.71 -11.97 1.77
CA ASP A 218 -6.54 -13.28 2.41
C ASP A 218 -5.06 -13.46 2.70
N GLU A 219 -4.63 -13.03 3.89
CA GLU A 219 -3.23 -13.07 4.31
C GLU A 219 -2.64 -14.49 4.29
N LYS A 220 -3.49 -15.52 4.43
CA LYS A 220 -3.07 -16.92 4.42
C LYS A 220 -2.85 -17.45 3.00
N ALA A 221 -3.66 -17.00 2.04
CA ALA A 221 -3.59 -17.44 0.64
C ALA A 221 -2.70 -16.54 -0.24
N SER A 222 -2.47 -15.30 0.17
CA SER A 222 -1.44 -14.44 -0.41
C SER A 222 -0.08 -15.11 -0.23
N ASP A 223 0.85 -14.92 -1.19
CA ASP A 223 2.22 -15.40 -1.01
C ASP A 223 2.68 -14.87 0.33
N PRO A 224 2.92 -15.77 1.28
CA PRO A 224 3.24 -15.30 2.58
C PRO A 224 4.69 -14.85 2.45
N VAL A 225 4.99 -13.63 2.89
CA VAL A 225 6.18 -13.55 3.74
C VAL A 225 5.83 -14.37 5.01
N ASN A 226 5.61 -15.68 4.94
CA ASN A 226 5.24 -16.60 6.04
C ASN A 226 5.59 -18.07 5.71
N THR A 227 6.29 -18.37 4.62
CA THR A 227 6.95 -19.68 4.53
C THR A 227 8.23 -19.58 5.36
N PRO A 228 8.44 -20.48 6.35
CA PRO A 228 9.72 -20.56 7.04
C PRO A 228 10.84 -20.62 6.00
N PRO A 229 11.85 -19.74 6.07
CA PRO A 229 12.94 -19.79 5.10
C PRO A 229 13.67 -21.13 5.22
N LYS A 230 14.40 -21.52 4.18
CA LYS A 230 15.27 -22.70 4.29
C LYS A 230 16.24 -22.54 5.47
N PRO A 231 16.55 -23.62 6.20
CA PRO A 231 17.45 -23.53 7.33
C PRO A 231 18.87 -23.15 6.91
N ALA A 232 19.63 -22.58 7.84
CA ALA A 232 21.08 -22.53 7.75
C ALA A 232 21.64 -23.96 7.59
N THR A 233 22.88 -24.06 7.09
CA THR A 233 23.53 -25.37 6.95
C THR A 233 24.92 -25.35 7.56
N ASN A 234 25.49 -26.54 7.75
CA ASN A 234 26.88 -26.70 8.17
C ASN A 234 27.24 -25.94 9.47
N VAL A 235 26.40 -26.05 10.49
CA VAL A 235 26.65 -25.44 11.79
C VAL A 235 27.81 -26.16 12.48
N ARG A 236 28.86 -25.42 12.86
CA ARG A 236 30.10 -25.94 13.42
C ARG A 236 30.59 -25.07 14.56
N ILE A 237 31.25 -25.69 15.53
CA ILE A 237 31.91 -24.99 16.63
C ILE A 237 33.40 -25.00 16.37
N SER A 238 34.05 -23.83 16.44
CA SER A 238 35.51 -23.72 16.32
C SER A 238 36.02 -22.44 16.95
N GLY A 239 37.07 -22.52 17.77
CA GLY A 239 37.78 -21.36 18.30
C GLY A 239 36.94 -20.41 19.15
N GLY A 240 35.96 -20.93 19.89
CA GLY A 240 35.04 -20.10 20.72
C GLY A 240 33.86 -19.51 19.96
N PHE A 241 33.60 -19.94 18.71
CA PHE A 241 32.48 -19.46 17.90
C PHE A 241 31.62 -20.62 17.39
N VAL A 242 30.31 -20.35 17.25
CA VAL A 242 29.44 -21.13 16.37
C VAL A 242 29.42 -20.47 14.99
N ASN A 243 29.70 -21.25 13.94
CA ASN A 243 29.77 -20.82 12.56
C ASN A 243 28.76 -21.60 11.72
N TRP A 244 28.23 -21.00 10.66
CA TRP A 244 27.28 -21.67 9.76
C TRP A 244 27.41 -21.17 8.33
N TYR A 245 26.81 -21.89 7.40
CA TYR A 245 26.54 -21.42 6.05
C TYR A 245 25.16 -20.80 6.01
N ALA A 246 25.07 -19.65 5.33
CA ALA A 246 23.83 -18.93 5.13
C ALA A 246 22.77 -19.83 4.48
N SER A 247 21.50 -19.54 4.80
CA SER A 247 20.37 -20.07 4.03
C SER A 247 20.51 -19.72 2.55
N LYS A 248 19.91 -20.55 1.71
CA LYS A 248 19.83 -20.30 0.26
C LYS A 248 18.64 -19.40 -0.13
N ASP A 249 17.77 -19.04 0.81
CA ASP A 249 16.71 -18.05 0.57
C ASP A 249 17.23 -16.63 0.80
N ASP A 250 16.90 -15.76 -0.15
CA ASP A 250 17.23 -14.33 -0.19
C ASP A 250 16.35 -13.47 0.74
N GLU A 251 15.24 -14.03 1.22
CA GLU A 251 14.32 -13.35 2.15
C GLU A 251 14.77 -13.36 3.61
N VAL A 252 15.88 -14.04 3.92
CA VAL A 252 16.41 -14.11 5.29
C VAL A 252 17.00 -12.76 5.68
N VAL A 253 16.47 -12.18 6.76
CA VAL A 253 16.95 -10.90 7.31
C VAL A 253 17.83 -11.10 8.54
N THR A 254 17.60 -12.14 9.32
CA THR A 254 18.37 -12.40 10.55
C THR A 254 18.53 -13.90 10.80
N TYR A 255 19.51 -14.27 11.62
CA TYR A 255 19.70 -15.60 12.18
C TYR A 255 19.57 -15.53 13.69
N ASN A 256 18.77 -16.40 14.30
CA ASN A 256 18.69 -16.53 15.76
C ASN A 256 19.59 -17.66 16.23
N ILE A 257 20.32 -17.43 17.32
CA ILE A 257 21.29 -18.36 17.90
C ILE A 257 20.78 -18.82 19.25
N TYR A 258 20.70 -20.13 19.43
CA TYR A 258 20.24 -20.77 20.65
C TYR A 258 21.25 -21.79 21.16
N GLN A 259 21.22 -22.00 22.47
CA GLN A 259 21.89 -23.07 23.18
C GLN A 259 20.84 -24.01 23.76
N GLU A 260 21.07 -25.30 23.63
CA GLU A 260 20.28 -26.33 24.26
C GLU A 260 21.14 -27.20 25.19
N GLN A 261 20.72 -27.26 26.45
CA GLN A 261 21.36 -28.04 27.50
C GLN A 261 20.27 -28.63 28.41
N ASP A 262 20.39 -29.92 28.74
CA ASP A 262 19.44 -30.65 29.60
C ASP A 262 17.97 -30.51 29.15
N GLY A 263 17.74 -30.49 27.84
CA GLY A 263 16.41 -30.35 27.23
C GLY A 263 15.81 -28.94 27.33
N LYS A 264 16.58 -27.94 27.79
CA LYS A 264 16.15 -26.53 27.85
C LYS A 264 16.86 -25.71 26.78
N ARG A 265 16.07 -24.95 26.02
CA ARG A 265 16.55 -24.01 25.00
C ARG A 265 16.65 -22.60 25.57
N LYS A 266 17.78 -21.93 25.35
CA LYS A 266 18.03 -20.53 25.70
C LYS A 266 18.49 -19.77 24.46
N LYS A 267 17.89 -18.60 24.18
CA LYS A 267 18.38 -17.70 23.13
C LYS A 267 19.64 -17.00 23.62
N LEU A 268 20.72 -17.09 22.84
CA LEU A 268 21.98 -16.41 23.12
C LEU A 268 22.05 -15.04 22.43
N GLY A 269 21.45 -14.93 21.23
CA GLY A 269 21.46 -13.70 20.47
C GLY A 269 20.92 -13.88 19.06
N SER A 270 21.22 -12.89 18.22
CA SER A 270 20.86 -12.84 16.81
C SER A 270 22.02 -12.23 16.00
N THR A 271 22.07 -12.54 14.71
CA THR A 271 23.07 -12.02 13.75
C THR A 271 22.36 -11.67 12.45
N GLU A 272 22.59 -10.48 11.92
CA GLU A 272 21.91 -10.05 10.70
C GLU A 272 22.36 -10.86 9.48
N SER A 273 21.51 -10.96 8.46
CA SER A 273 21.82 -11.79 7.29
C SER A 273 22.99 -11.29 6.45
N ILE A 274 23.34 -10.01 6.59
CA ILE A 274 24.51 -9.39 5.95
C ILE A 274 25.82 -9.58 6.75
N GLU A 275 25.72 -9.95 8.02
CA GLU A 275 26.89 -10.08 8.90
C GLU A 275 27.63 -11.41 8.68
N ARG A 276 28.81 -11.53 9.27
CA ARG A 276 29.56 -12.79 9.25
C ARG A 276 28.71 -13.89 9.90
N LYS A 277 28.65 -15.06 9.28
CA LYS A 277 27.90 -16.23 9.78
C LYS A 277 28.67 -16.95 10.89
N ALA A 278 28.97 -16.19 11.94
CA ALA A 278 29.73 -16.59 13.11
C ALA A 278 29.21 -15.80 14.34
N PHE A 279 29.03 -16.49 15.46
CA PHE A 279 28.58 -15.88 16.73
C PHE A 279 29.50 -16.33 17.87
N PRO A 280 30.04 -15.40 18.68
CA PRO A 280 30.92 -15.73 19.81
C PRO A 280 30.14 -16.48 20.90
N LEU A 281 30.74 -17.51 21.45
CA LEU A 281 30.17 -18.31 22.53
C LEU A 281 30.78 -17.90 23.88
N PRO A 282 30.03 -18.00 24.99
CA PRO A 282 30.59 -17.92 26.33
C PRO A 282 31.73 -18.96 26.53
N GLU A 283 32.75 -18.64 27.34
CA GLU A 283 33.91 -19.52 27.57
C GLU A 283 33.54 -20.91 28.11
N ASP A 284 32.45 -20.99 28.88
CA ASP A 284 31.92 -22.18 29.52
C ASP A 284 30.73 -22.80 28.76
N ALA A 285 30.48 -22.35 27.52
CA ALA A 285 29.32 -22.79 26.76
C ALA A 285 29.43 -24.27 26.37
N THR A 286 28.55 -25.09 26.95
CA THR A 286 28.43 -26.53 26.69
C THR A 286 27.07 -26.85 26.06
N GLY A 287 26.90 -28.07 25.56
CA GLY A 287 25.64 -28.51 24.93
C GLY A 287 25.59 -28.31 23.42
N ARG A 288 24.37 -28.26 22.88
CA ARG A 288 24.09 -28.19 21.43
C ARG A 288 23.73 -26.78 21.03
N PHE A 289 24.31 -26.28 19.93
CA PHE A 289 23.96 -24.97 19.39
C PHE A 289 23.02 -25.11 18.20
N ILE A 290 22.02 -24.23 18.15
CA ILE A 290 20.96 -24.23 17.15
C ILE A 290 20.95 -22.88 16.45
N ILE A 291 20.90 -22.91 15.12
CA ILE A 291 20.72 -21.74 14.28
C ILE A 291 19.38 -21.86 13.56
N THR A 292 18.58 -20.80 13.61
CA THR A 292 17.38 -20.64 12.77
C THR A 292 17.50 -19.39 11.92
N ALA A 293 17.12 -19.47 10.65
CA ALA A 293 17.01 -18.32 9.75
C ALA A 293 15.64 -17.67 9.94
N VAL A 294 15.56 -16.35 9.81
CA VAL A 294 14.34 -15.56 10.06
C VAL A 294 14.02 -14.72 8.83
N ASN A 295 12.80 -14.84 8.30
CA ASN A 295 12.34 -14.02 7.17
C ASN A 295 11.83 -12.64 7.64
N LYS A 296 11.48 -11.77 6.69
CA LYS A 296 10.96 -10.41 6.96
C LYS A 296 9.70 -10.37 7.84
N ALA A 297 8.95 -11.47 7.96
CA ALA A 297 7.78 -11.55 8.84
C ALA A 297 8.09 -12.13 10.22
N GLY A 298 9.36 -12.38 10.54
CA GLY A 298 9.77 -12.90 11.84
C GLY A 298 9.59 -14.41 12.00
N ILE A 299 9.31 -15.16 10.93
CA ILE A 299 9.15 -16.61 10.99
C ILE A 299 10.51 -17.30 10.94
N GLU A 300 10.75 -18.20 11.90
CA GLU A 300 11.96 -19.02 11.97
C GLU A 300 11.89 -20.25 11.07
N SER A 301 13.02 -20.61 10.44
CA SER A 301 13.23 -21.87 9.74
C SER A 301 13.17 -23.08 10.68
N ALA A 302 13.20 -24.29 10.10
CA ALA A 302 13.62 -25.48 10.84
C ALA A 302 15.01 -25.29 11.49
N GLU A 303 15.28 -26.06 12.54
CA GLU A 303 16.52 -25.96 13.31
C GLU A 303 17.72 -26.55 12.55
N ALA A 304 18.82 -25.81 12.52
CA ALA A 304 20.12 -26.32 12.07
C ALA A 304 21.03 -26.52 13.28
N PHE A 305 21.54 -27.73 13.46
CA PHE A 305 22.27 -28.13 14.67
C PHE A 305 23.78 -28.17 14.43
N SER A 306 24.55 -27.76 15.44
CA SER A 306 25.99 -28.01 15.48
C SER A 306 26.25 -29.52 15.46
N VAL A 307 27.10 -29.98 14.53
CA VAL A 307 27.57 -31.36 14.54
C VAL A 307 28.54 -31.54 15.71
N THR A 308 28.29 -32.52 16.58
CA THR A 308 29.26 -32.94 17.60
C THR A 308 30.48 -33.51 16.88
N GLN A 309 31.65 -32.86 16.99
CA GLN A 309 32.89 -33.51 16.59
C GLN A 309 33.11 -34.70 17.53
N LYS A 310 33.15 -35.91 16.95
CA LYS A 310 33.70 -37.11 17.62
C LYS A 310 35.22 -37.01 17.67
#